data_AF-A0A4S3LRW4-F1
#
_entry.id   AF-A0A4S3LRW4-F1
#
_cell.length_a   1.000
_cell.length_b   1.000
_cell.length_c   1.000
_cell.angle_alpha   90.00
_cell.angle_beta   90.00
_cell.angle_gamma   90.00
#
_symmetry.space_group_name_H-M   'P 1'
#
loop_
_entity.id
_entity.type
_entity.pdbx_description
1 polymer ?
#
loop_
_entity_poly.entity_id
_entity_poly.type
_entity_poly.pdbx_seq_one_letter_code
_entity_poly.pdbx_strand_id
1 'polypeptide(L)'
;AGYWLAAMIDNWGALHEIGHGYEGKFVSDPQFSTHEVWNNIFAASFQNLVLGDLVYKKGWLYNYGKEAAVLAAIQKNLKENKSVASWDLRSKLFFMMQLKDRGGDNAFTHFYKNYRVISNQSGFVASDYLVLDLLSDSYLRIGGVDVTPYIYRAGATLSDKQREINLFNDGEPAYPLSELVSSTDAATLRTSLNLPSVLSLVTATELASTSLKGDLTIVLNIADSTQISGESAFLLSEDASQPLLSIPISDDKLTLSQLPIGAYKLQLPTGKSTKYYVNDHYAIVKNGSNIQTATYEAKLGALLANQSFNFLGLSDSLFCTLKIDHTRQTIRVDVNNTSPHSYFVNQAYAKIEIYDLAGNIVYNRTINGDKTTTSHDIIAFEPNYRINIFHAEVTNRLKLSPYIAGVVNTKSSNNSFIVTPAGLVNVTVENDPFVSLAASISKQAEIIRATPAMLAAKFASAKDDIYMAIALFPSPQEEQLLEDYKDVIPSNDSVVPEPVIQPNGFTLNLQGNAEGSEFTYEATVTANGCEAGASKTLIATDGKNPSLQVTVSDENGKALFKYVHQNP
;
A
#
# COMPACT_ATOMS: atom_id res chain seq x y z
N ALA A 1 -41.52 19.07 0.55
CA ALA A 1 -41.48 19.01 -0.93
C ALA A 1 -40.50 20.03 -1.52
N GLY A 2 -40.63 21.33 -1.22
CA GLY A 2 -39.81 22.39 -1.85
C GLY A 2 -38.28 22.19 -1.78
N TYR A 3 -37.72 21.86 -0.61
CA TYR A 3 -36.28 21.62 -0.47
C TYR A 3 -35.77 20.42 -1.30
N TRP A 4 -36.58 19.37 -1.46
CA TRP A 4 -36.17 18.14 -2.13
C TRP A 4 -36.49 18.12 -3.63
N LEU A 5 -37.51 18.86 -4.07
CA LEU A 5 -38.11 18.70 -5.39
C LEU A 5 -38.17 20.00 -6.21
N ALA A 6 -37.83 21.16 -5.64
CA ALA A 6 -37.82 22.39 -6.41
C ALA A 6 -36.58 22.46 -7.30
N ALA A 7 -36.79 22.49 -8.61
CA ALA A 7 -35.75 22.67 -9.61
C ALA A 7 -35.27 24.13 -9.65
N MET A 8 -34.49 24.53 -8.65
CA MET A 8 -33.84 25.84 -8.59
C MET A 8 -32.33 25.67 -8.56
N ILE A 9 -31.61 26.57 -9.25
CA ILE A 9 -30.15 26.49 -9.42
C ILE A 9 -29.37 26.58 -8.10
N ASP A 10 -29.97 27.15 -7.05
CA ASP A 10 -29.42 27.28 -5.71
C ASP A 10 -30.03 26.28 -4.69
N ASN A 11 -30.92 25.38 -5.13
CA ASN A 11 -31.49 24.36 -4.26
C ASN A 11 -30.53 23.18 -4.07
N TRP A 12 -29.65 23.29 -3.06
CA TRP A 12 -28.70 22.25 -2.69
C TRP A 12 -29.37 20.90 -2.40
N GLY A 13 -30.54 20.89 -1.75
CA GLY A 13 -31.23 19.67 -1.36
C GLY A 13 -31.60 18.79 -2.56
N ALA A 14 -32.18 19.38 -3.61
CA ALA A 14 -32.50 18.63 -4.83
C ALA A 14 -31.25 18.10 -5.55
N LEU A 15 -30.18 18.91 -5.63
CA LEU A 15 -28.93 18.50 -6.27
C LEU A 15 -28.22 17.38 -5.50
N HIS A 16 -28.25 17.44 -4.17
CA HIS A 16 -27.70 16.44 -3.25
C HIS A 16 -28.34 15.07 -3.46
N GLU A 17 -29.68 15.02 -3.53
CA GLU A 17 -30.43 13.77 -3.78
C GLU A 17 -30.18 13.19 -5.17
N ILE A 18 -30.08 14.04 -6.19
CA ILE A 18 -29.69 13.59 -7.54
C ILE A 18 -28.27 13.01 -7.50
N GLY A 19 -27.35 13.64 -6.76
CA GLY A 19 -25.98 13.18 -6.61
C GLY A 19 -25.87 11.76 -6.02
N HIS A 20 -26.76 11.37 -5.12
CA HIS A 20 -26.77 10.01 -4.56
C HIS A 20 -26.98 8.95 -5.64
N GLY A 21 -27.72 9.27 -6.71
CA GLY A 21 -27.92 8.39 -7.85
C GLY A 21 -26.63 8.04 -8.62
N TYR A 22 -25.53 8.77 -8.39
CA TYR A 22 -24.23 8.56 -9.03
C TYR A 22 -23.21 7.88 -8.10
N GLU A 23 -23.57 7.50 -6.89
CA GLU A 23 -22.65 6.82 -5.97
C GLU A 23 -22.42 5.36 -6.36
N GLY A 24 -21.18 4.89 -6.18
CA GLY A 24 -20.80 3.48 -6.27
C GLY A 24 -20.36 2.94 -4.92
N LYS A 25 -20.11 1.63 -4.81
CA LYS A 25 -19.64 1.01 -3.54
C LYS A 25 -18.32 1.61 -3.02
N PHE A 26 -17.54 2.30 -3.86
CA PHE A 26 -16.33 3.03 -3.46
C PHE A 26 -16.57 4.10 -2.38
N VAL A 27 -17.80 4.58 -2.17
CA VAL A 27 -18.06 5.58 -1.10
C VAL A 27 -17.91 5.02 0.32
N SER A 28 -17.97 3.69 0.44
CA SER A 28 -17.75 2.93 1.66
C SER A 28 -16.28 2.54 1.86
N ASP A 29 -15.34 3.27 1.25
CA ASP A 29 -13.91 3.08 1.47
C ASP A 29 -13.59 3.08 2.98
N PRO A 30 -12.96 2.00 3.51
CA PRO A 30 -12.68 1.87 4.93
C PRO A 30 -11.60 2.85 5.44
N GLN A 31 -10.73 3.35 4.57
CA GLN A 31 -9.69 4.32 4.91
C GLN A 31 -10.20 5.77 4.81
N PHE A 32 -11.09 6.03 3.85
CA PHE A 32 -11.65 7.37 3.64
C PHE A 32 -13.09 7.30 3.11
N SER A 33 -14.04 7.10 4.01
CA SER A 33 -15.45 7.09 3.63
C SER A 33 -15.92 8.48 3.15
N THR A 34 -16.60 8.46 2.00
CA THR A 34 -17.17 9.65 1.35
C THR A 34 -18.70 9.62 1.30
N HIS A 35 -19.36 8.84 2.16
CA HIS A 35 -20.81 8.94 2.36
C HIS A 35 -21.20 10.37 2.70
N GLU A 36 -22.29 10.88 2.09
CA GLU A 36 -22.75 12.27 2.23
C GLU A 36 -21.75 13.34 1.76
N VAL A 37 -20.64 12.94 1.13
CA VAL A 37 -19.63 13.85 0.57
C VAL A 37 -19.55 13.67 -0.95
N TRP A 38 -19.58 12.43 -1.43
CA TRP A 38 -19.38 12.12 -2.84
C TRP A 38 -20.49 12.66 -3.72
N ASN A 39 -21.75 12.39 -3.36
CA ASN A 39 -22.92 12.96 -4.03
C ASN A 39 -22.84 14.50 -4.15
N ASN A 40 -22.29 15.16 -3.14
CA ASN A 40 -22.14 16.61 -3.10
C ASN A 40 -21.07 17.16 -4.08
N ILE A 41 -20.19 16.32 -4.64
CA ILE A 41 -19.27 16.73 -5.74
C ILE A 41 -20.08 17.18 -6.96
N PHE A 42 -21.18 16.50 -7.27
CA PHE A 42 -22.07 16.86 -8.37
C PHE A 42 -22.83 18.15 -8.09
N ALA A 43 -23.36 18.29 -6.87
CA ALA A 43 -24.05 19.51 -6.46
C ALA A 43 -23.13 20.74 -6.49
N ALA A 44 -21.90 20.61 -5.96
CA ALA A 44 -20.88 21.65 -6.01
C ALA A 44 -20.45 21.98 -7.45
N SER A 45 -20.19 20.96 -8.27
CA SER A 45 -19.81 21.16 -9.68
C SER A 45 -20.91 21.87 -10.47
N PHE A 46 -22.17 21.50 -10.26
CA PHE A 46 -23.31 22.16 -10.89
C PHE A 46 -23.41 23.62 -10.45
N GLN A 47 -23.32 23.91 -9.15
CA GLN A 47 -23.36 25.29 -8.65
C GLN A 47 -22.20 26.14 -9.17
N ASN A 48 -20.98 25.60 -9.21
CA ASN A 48 -19.81 26.26 -9.80
C ASN A 48 -20.05 26.63 -11.27
N LEU A 49 -20.69 25.73 -12.03
CA LEU A 49 -20.98 25.95 -13.45
C LEU A 49 -22.07 27.01 -13.65
N VAL A 50 -23.20 26.93 -12.93
CA VAL A 50 -24.39 27.73 -13.24
C VAL A 50 -24.45 29.08 -12.53
N LEU A 51 -23.78 29.24 -11.38
CA LEU A 51 -23.79 30.49 -10.63
C LEU A 51 -22.66 31.44 -11.02
N GLY A 52 -21.59 30.94 -11.66
CA GLY A 52 -20.36 31.72 -11.87
C GLY A 52 -19.87 32.34 -10.55
N ASP A 53 -19.46 33.60 -10.56
CA ASP A 53 -18.98 34.32 -9.36
C ASP A 53 -19.99 34.41 -8.22
N LEU A 54 -21.29 34.23 -8.48
CA LEU A 54 -22.30 34.20 -7.42
C LEU A 54 -22.15 32.97 -6.53
N VAL A 55 -21.40 31.94 -6.94
CA VAL A 55 -21.15 30.74 -6.13
C VAL A 55 -20.47 31.08 -4.80
N TYR A 56 -19.60 32.08 -4.76
CA TYR A 56 -18.95 32.50 -3.51
C TYR A 56 -19.92 33.16 -2.52
N LYS A 57 -21.04 33.72 -3.02
CA LYS A 57 -22.08 34.37 -2.20
C LYS A 57 -23.27 33.46 -1.89
N LYS A 58 -23.62 32.55 -2.80
CA LYS A 58 -24.85 31.72 -2.72
C LYS A 58 -24.58 30.22 -2.65
N GLY A 59 -23.39 29.76 -3.02
CA GLY A 59 -23.04 28.35 -3.06
C GLY A 59 -22.88 27.76 -1.66
N TRP A 60 -23.29 26.50 -1.52
CA TRP A 60 -23.20 25.79 -0.24
C TRP A 60 -21.75 25.50 0.16
N LEU A 61 -20.89 25.18 -0.81
CA LEU A 61 -19.47 24.91 -0.60
C LEU A 61 -18.75 26.09 0.06
N TYR A 62 -19.14 27.31 -0.31
CA TYR A 62 -18.61 28.57 0.23
C TYR A 62 -19.44 29.13 1.39
N ASN A 63 -20.33 28.30 1.96
CA ASN A 63 -21.16 28.62 3.11
C ASN A 63 -21.92 29.95 2.95
N TYR A 64 -22.52 30.16 1.77
CA TYR A 64 -23.40 31.29 1.48
C TYR A 64 -22.75 32.67 1.77
N GLY A 65 -21.55 32.91 1.24
CA GLY A 65 -20.83 34.17 1.45
C GLY A 65 -19.83 34.16 2.61
N LYS A 66 -19.63 33.01 3.28
CA LYS A 66 -18.71 32.86 4.41
C LYS A 66 -17.47 32.05 4.05
N GLU A 67 -16.98 32.19 2.82
CA GLU A 67 -15.80 31.50 2.29
C GLU A 67 -14.60 31.58 3.24
N ALA A 68 -14.28 32.78 3.76
CA ALA A 68 -13.13 32.97 4.64
C ALA A 68 -13.15 32.04 5.87
N ALA A 69 -14.34 31.75 6.42
CA ALA A 69 -14.47 30.81 7.53
C ALA A 69 -14.25 29.35 7.12
N VAL A 70 -14.67 28.98 5.90
CA VAL A 70 -14.43 27.65 5.32
C VAL A 70 -12.93 27.45 5.10
N LEU A 71 -12.26 28.41 4.46
CA LEU A 71 -10.83 28.34 4.19
C LEU A 71 -10.01 28.29 5.49
N ALA A 72 -10.38 29.09 6.50
CA ALA A 72 -9.72 29.09 7.81
C ALA A 72 -9.86 27.74 8.53
N ALA A 73 -11.01 27.08 8.42
CA ALA A 73 -11.21 25.74 9.01
C ALA A 73 -10.31 24.68 8.36
N ILE A 74 -10.18 24.71 7.03
CA ILE A 74 -9.32 23.78 6.29
C ILE A 74 -7.85 24.04 6.60
N GLN A 75 -7.41 25.29 6.57
CA GLN A 75 -6.04 25.68 6.93
C GLN A 75 -5.69 25.27 8.37
N LYS A 76 -6.65 25.39 9.31
CA LYS A 76 -6.49 24.89 10.67
C LYS A 76 -6.29 23.38 10.70
N ASN A 77 -7.15 22.61 10.02
CA ASN A 77 -7.04 21.15 9.97
C ASN A 77 -5.70 20.70 9.38
N LEU A 78 -5.24 21.36 8.31
CA LEU A 78 -3.92 21.13 7.72
C LEU A 78 -2.82 21.42 8.74
N LYS A 79 -2.81 22.60 9.37
CA LYS A 79 -1.79 22.98 10.36
C LYS A 79 -1.72 22.01 11.55
N GLU A 80 -2.85 21.46 11.96
CA GLU A 80 -2.97 20.48 13.05
C GLU A 80 -2.66 19.05 12.61
N ASN A 81 -2.29 18.82 11.34
CA ASN A 81 -2.08 17.49 10.75
C ASN A 81 -3.26 16.54 10.97
N LYS A 82 -4.47 17.10 11.02
CA LYS A 82 -5.70 16.34 11.23
C LYS A 82 -6.03 15.59 9.95
N SER A 83 -6.21 14.27 10.04
CA SER A 83 -6.63 13.46 8.88
C SER A 83 -7.96 13.92 8.31
N VAL A 84 -8.03 14.03 6.98
CA VAL A 84 -9.23 14.41 6.22
C VAL A 84 -10.43 13.50 6.50
N ALA A 85 -10.20 12.24 6.89
CA ALA A 85 -11.26 11.33 7.32
C ALA A 85 -12.06 11.86 8.53
N SER A 86 -11.47 12.74 9.34
CA SER A 86 -12.08 13.35 10.54
C SER A 86 -12.51 14.81 10.36
N TRP A 87 -12.41 15.36 9.15
CA TRP A 87 -12.87 16.72 8.84
C TRP A 87 -14.40 16.77 8.78
N ASP A 88 -14.97 17.97 8.94
CA ASP A 88 -16.40 18.17 8.72
C ASP A 88 -16.77 17.96 7.24
N LEU A 89 -18.04 17.70 6.98
CA LEU A 89 -18.56 17.35 5.65
C LEU A 89 -18.17 18.39 4.58
N ARG A 90 -18.25 19.69 4.90
CA ARG A 90 -17.92 20.75 3.94
C ARG A 90 -16.42 20.79 3.63
N SER A 91 -15.58 20.66 4.65
CA SER A 91 -14.14 20.61 4.47
C SER A 91 -13.70 19.36 3.67
N LYS A 92 -14.34 18.20 3.90
CA LYS A 92 -14.12 16.99 3.07
C LYS A 92 -14.54 17.21 1.63
N LEU A 93 -15.71 17.82 1.40
CA LEU A 93 -16.16 18.16 0.05
C LEU A 93 -15.21 19.13 -0.64
N PHE A 94 -14.71 20.14 0.07
CA PHE A 94 -13.72 21.07 -0.48
C PHE A 94 -12.44 20.33 -0.87
N PHE A 95 -11.94 19.40 -0.05
CA PHE A 95 -10.81 18.54 -0.40
C PHE A 95 -11.07 17.76 -1.70
N MET A 96 -12.24 17.13 -1.86
CA MET A 96 -12.59 16.40 -3.08
C MET A 96 -12.71 17.31 -4.31
N MET A 97 -13.30 18.48 -4.14
CA MET A 97 -13.40 19.48 -5.21
C MET A 97 -12.02 19.98 -5.64
N GLN A 98 -11.09 20.20 -4.71
CA GLN A 98 -9.70 20.58 -5.04
C GLN A 98 -8.98 19.52 -5.88
N LEU A 99 -9.16 18.23 -5.55
CA LEU A 99 -8.63 17.13 -6.36
C LEU A 99 -9.25 17.12 -7.76
N LYS A 100 -10.58 17.24 -7.84
CA LYS A 100 -11.33 17.24 -9.10
C LYS A 100 -11.00 18.44 -9.98
N ASP A 101 -10.95 19.63 -9.41
CA ASP A 101 -10.68 20.87 -10.14
C ASP A 101 -9.25 20.84 -10.72
N ARG A 102 -8.30 20.26 -9.98
CA ARG A 102 -6.94 20.08 -10.48
C ARG A 102 -6.83 18.98 -11.54
N GLY A 103 -7.48 17.83 -11.33
CA GLY A 103 -7.41 16.69 -12.25
C GLY A 103 -8.30 16.82 -13.50
N GLY A 104 -9.33 17.67 -13.44
CA GLY A 104 -10.24 17.95 -14.53
C GLY A 104 -11.40 16.96 -14.70
N ASP A 105 -12.46 17.42 -15.37
CA ASP A 105 -13.71 16.66 -15.57
C ASP A 105 -13.53 15.41 -16.44
N ASN A 106 -12.58 15.43 -17.38
CA ASN A 106 -12.27 14.27 -18.22
C ASN A 106 -11.68 13.12 -17.39
N ALA A 107 -10.80 13.43 -16.44
CA ALA A 107 -10.23 12.45 -15.54
C ALA A 107 -11.27 11.94 -14.53
N PHE A 108 -12.14 12.81 -14.01
CA PHE A 108 -13.26 12.37 -13.17
C PHE A 108 -14.25 11.47 -13.94
N THR A 109 -14.47 11.74 -15.23
CA THR A 109 -15.25 10.87 -16.13
C THR A 109 -14.54 9.53 -16.35
N HIS A 110 -13.22 9.54 -16.52
CA HIS A 110 -12.40 8.33 -16.63
C HIS A 110 -12.52 7.45 -15.38
N PHE A 111 -12.43 8.03 -14.18
CA PHE A 111 -12.67 7.32 -12.91
C PHE A 111 -13.97 6.52 -12.96
N TYR A 112 -15.08 7.14 -13.37
CA TYR A 112 -16.38 6.48 -13.46
C TYR A 112 -16.42 5.34 -14.48
N LYS A 113 -15.78 5.52 -15.64
CA LYS A 113 -15.67 4.48 -16.66
C LYS A 113 -14.85 3.30 -16.13
N ASN A 114 -13.70 3.59 -15.53
CA ASN A 114 -12.81 2.58 -14.97
C ASN A 114 -13.48 1.80 -13.82
N TYR A 115 -14.11 2.50 -12.88
CA TYR A 115 -14.82 1.86 -11.77
C TYR A 115 -15.94 0.94 -12.27
N ARG A 116 -16.71 1.32 -13.29
CA ARG A 116 -17.74 0.43 -13.87
C ARG A 116 -17.14 -0.80 -14.54
N VAL A 117 -15.95 -0.71 -15.14
CA VAL A 117 -15.25 -1.89 -15.68
C VAL A 117 -14.85 -2.82 -14.54
N ILE A 118 -14.21 -2.26 -13.50
CA ILE A 118 -13.74 -3.00 -12.32
C ILE A 118 -14.89 -3.67 -11.57
N SER A 119 -15.96 -2.92 -11.28
CA SER A 119 -17.06 -3.39 -10.43
C SER A 119 -17.92 -4.49 -11.06
N ASN A 120 -17.76 -4.73 -12.37
CA ASN A 120 -18.42 -5.81 -13.10
C ASN A 120 -17.52 -7.05 -13.29
N GLN A 121 -16.30 -7.04 -12.76
CA GLN A 121 -15.39 -8.20 -12.79
C GLN A 121 -15.84 -9.27 -11.78
N SER A 122 -15.60 -10.54 -12.13
CA SER A 122 -15.84 -11.66 -11.22
C SER A 122 -14.95 -11.55 -9.98
N GLY A 123 -15.52 -11.79 -8.80
CA GLY A 123 -14.79 -11.72 -7.53
C GLY A 123 -14.53 -10.30 -7.02
N PHE A 124 -15.16 -9.27 -7.58
CA PHE A 124 -15.04 -7.89 -7.11
C PHE A 124 -15.34 -7.75 -5.61
N VAL A 125 -14.41 -7.14 -4.88
CA VAL A 125 -14.57 -6.73 -3.48
C VAL A 125 -14.31 -5.23 -3.40
N ALA A 126 -15.33 -4.45 -3.04
CA ALA A 126 -15.25 -2.98 -3.10
C ALA A 126 -14.14 -2.39 -2.22
N SER A 127 -13.84 -3.01 -1.07
CA SER A 127 -12.78 -2.56 -0.15
C SER A 127 -11.36 -2.71 -0.70
N ASP A 128 -11.18 -3.47 -1.77
CA ASP A 128 -9.87 -3.65 -2.42
C ASP A 128 -9.56 -2.50 -3.40
N TYR A 129 -10.54 -1.60 -3.65
CA TYR A 129 -10.42 -0.48 -4.58
C TYR A 129 -10.68 0.84 -3.85
N LEU A 130 -9.62 1.39 -3.28
CA LEU A 130 -9.67 2.64 -2.51
C LEU A 130 -10.05 3.81 -3.43
N VAL A 131 -10.92 4.69 -2.94
CA VAL A 131 -11.47 5.78 -3.74
C VAL A 131 -10.39 6.78 -4.17
N LEU A 132 -9.43 7.05 -3.27
CA LEU A 132 -8.32 7.95 -3.55
C LEU A 132 -7.29 7.33 -4.50
N ASP A 133 -7.12 6.01 -4.50
CA ASP A 133 -6.26 5.32 -5.48
C ASP A 133 -6.83 5.48 -6.89
N LEU A 134 -8.11 5.15 -7.07
CA LEU A 134 -8.80 5.23 -8.35
C LEU A 134 -8.85 6.67 -8.92
N LEU A 135 -9.07 7.65 -8.04
CA LEU A 135 -9.04 9.06 -8.42
C LEU A 135 -7.63 9.50 -8.80
N SER A 136 -6.63 9.18 -7.99
CA SER A 136 -5.25 9.54 -8.26
C SER A 136 -4.75 8.93 -9.57
N ASP A 137 -5.06 7.67 -9.87
CA ASP A 137 -4.71 7.03 -11.15
C ASP A 137 -5.34 7.79 -12.33
N SER A 138 -6.61 8.17 -12.21
CA SER A 138 -7.30 8.88 -13.28
C SER A 138 -6.75 10.29 -13.49
N TYR A 139 -6.46 11.01 -12.40
CA TYR A 139 -5.89 12.35 -12.47
C TYR A 139 -4.46 12.35 -13.00
N LEU A 140 -3.67 11.32 -12.70
CA LEU A 140 -2.36 11.13 -13.28
C LEU A 140 -2.45 10.87 -14.79
N ARG A 141 -3.19 9.82 -15.19
CA ARG A 141 -3.24 9.37 -16.60
C ARG A 141 -3.93 10.32 -17.56
N ILE A 142 -4.99 10.99 -17.10
CA ILE A 142 -5.86 11.81 -17.95
C ILE A 142 -5.69 13.30 -17.65
N GLY A 143 -5.44 13.65 -16.39
CA GLY A 143 -5.25 15.03 -15.96
C GLY A 143 -3.79 15.51 -16.05
N GLY A 144 -2.82 14.60 -16.22
CA GLY A 144 -1.39 14.95 -16.23
C GLY A 144 -0.90 15.50 -14.89
N VAL A 145 -1.58 15.16 -13.80
CA VAL A 145 -1.28 15.72 -12.48
C VAL A 145 -1.20 14.64 -11.41
N ASP A 146 -0.16 14.74 -10.59
CA ASP A 146 0.01 13.90 -9.41
C ASP A 146 -0.52 14.64 -8.18
N VAL A 147 -1.67 14.18 -7.67
CA VAL A 147 -2.32 14.76 -6.49
C VAL A 147 -1.86 14.13 -5.17
N THR A 148 -0.95 13.16 -5.22
CA THR A 148 -0.46 12.43 -4.03
C THR A 148 0.08 13.34 -2.94
N PRO A 149 0.89 14.39 -3.24
CA PRO A 149 1.37 15.29 -2.19
C PRO A 149 0.26 15.94 -1.38
N TYR A 150 -0.84 16.34 -2.05
CA TYR A 150 -1.98 16.96 -1.36
C TYR A 150 -2.78 15.94 -0.55
N ILE A 151 -2.97 14.72 -1.08
CA ILE A 151 -3.60 13.61 -0.35
C ILE A 151 -2.86 13.36 0.96
N TYR A 152 -1.54 13.25 0.92
CA TYR A 152 -0.71 13.03 2.11
C TYR A 152 -0.72 14.25 3.04
N ARG A 153 -0.67 15.46 2.48
CA ARG A 153 -0.75 16.69 3.28
C ARG A 153 -2.06 16.80 4.05
N ALA A 154 -3.16 16.29 3.50
CA ALA A 154 -4.46 16.23 4.16
C ALA A 154 -4.59 15.04 5.14
N GLY A 155 -3.52 14.27 5.36
CA GLY A 155 -3.51 13.12 6.28
C GLY A 155 -4.36 11.93 5.79
N ALA A 156 -4.51 11.79 4.48
CA ALA A 156 -5.00 10.56 3.84
C ALA A 156 -3.82 9.79 3.22
N THR A 157 -4.09 8.56 2.79
CA THR A 157 -3.10 7.65 2.22
C THR A 157 -3.56 7.09 0.88
N LEU A 158 -2.59 6.61 0.10
CA LEU A 158 -2.80 5.77 -1.08
C LEU A 158 -2.23 4.39 -0.77
N SER A 159 -2.64 3.36 -1.52
CA SER A 159 -1.92 2.08 -1.47
C SER A 159 -0.48 2.24 -1.93
N ASP A 160 0.42 1.37 -1.43
CA ASP A 160 1.82 1.33 -1.87
C ASP A 160 1.92 1.18 -3.39
N LYS A 161 1.07 0.33 -3.97
CA LYS A 161 0.97 0.13 -5.41
C LYS A 161 0.64 1.44 -6.15
N GLN A 162 -0.40 2.16 -5.73
CA GLN A 162 -0.78 3.39 -6.45
C GLN A 162 0.27 4.48 -6.27
N ARG A 163 0.87 4.60 -5.08
CA ARG A 163 1.98 5.53 -4.84
C ARG A 163 3.16 5.26 -5.79
N GLU A 164 3.57 4.01 -5.95
CA GLU A 164 4.65 3.63 -6.88
C GLU A 164 4.28 3.95 -8.34
N ILE A 165 3.04 3.65 -8.74
CA ILE A 165 2.54 4.02 -10.09
C ILE A 165 2.66 5.54 -10.29
N ASN A 166 2.26 6.34 -9.32
CA ASN A 166 2.32 7.80 -9.42
C ASN A 166 3.76 8.32 -9.50
N LEU A 167 4.67 7.75 -8.70
CA LEU A 167 6.08 8.15 -8.65
C LEU A 167 6.83 7.88 -9.97
N PHE A 168 6.43 6.86 -10.73
CA PHE A 168 7.10 6.40 -11.95
C PHE A 168 6.28 6.57 -13.24
N ASN A 169 5.19 7.32 -13.22
CA ASN A 169 4.50 7.74 -14.45
C ASN A 169 4.51 9.26 -14.55
N ASP A 170 4.28 9.78 -15.75
CA ASP A 170 4.23 11.22 -15.98
C ASP A 170 3.09 11.87 -15.22
N GLY A 171 3.31 13.12 -14.82
CA GLY A 171 2.31 13.95 -14.20
C GLY A 171 2.92 14.83 -13.12
N GLU A 172 2.52 16.09 -13.11
CA GLU A 172 3.17 17.09 -12.27
C GLU A 172 2.60 17.08 -10.85
N PRO A 173 3.41 16.98 -9.78
CA PRO A 173 2.93 17.02 -8.41
C PRO A 173 2.31 18.37 -8.05
N ALA A 174 1.06 18.34 -7.60
CA ALA A 174 0.32 19.53 -7.21
C ALA A 174 0.20 19.67 -5.68
N TYR A 175 0.28 20.92 -5.20
CA TYR A 175 0.28 21.22 -3.78
C TYR A 175 -0.49 22.51 -3.45
N PRO A 176 -1.08 22.67 -2.26
CA PRO A 176 -1.79 23.90 -1.89
C PRO A 176 -0.85 25.11 -1.87
N LEU A 177 -1.21 26.18 -2.59
CA LEU A 177 -0.41 27.41 -2.65
C LEU A 177 -0.09 27.97 -1.26
N SER A 178 -1.06 28.00 -0.35
CA SER A 178 -0.87 28.55 1.00
C SER A 178 0.12 27.76 1.87
N GLU A 179 0.49 26.53 1.48
CA GLU A 179 1.46 25.72 2.22
C GLU A 179 2.90 25.91 1.73
N LEU A 180 3.08 26.61 0.59
CA LEU A 180 4.38 26.88 -0.04
C LEU A 180 4.94 28.26 0.29
N VAL A 181 4.10 29.22 0.65
CA VAL A 181 4.47 30.63 0.82
C VAL A 181 3.79 31.27 2.03
N SER A 182 4.20 32.49 2.38
CA SER A 182 3.54 33.27 3.44
C SER A 182 2.10 33.63 3.06
N SER A 183 1.25 33.99 4.04
CA SER A 183 -0.13 34.40 3.76
C SER A 183 -0.22 35.62 2.83
N THR A 184 0.75 36.52 2.90
CA THR A 184 0.83 37.73 2.05
C THR A 184 1.17 37.36 0.61
N ASP A 185 2.16 36.49 0.43
CA ASP A 185 2.55 36.01 -0.90
C ASP A 185 1.45 35.17 -1.53
N ALA A 186 0.78 34.31 -0.75
CA ALA A 186 -0.34 33.50 -1.22
C ALA A 186 -1.48 34.37 -1.76
N ALA A 187 -1.82 35.48 -1.08
CA ALA A 187 -2.86 36.40 -1.55
C ALA A 187 -2.46 37.09 -2.87
N THR A 188 -1.20 37.50 -2.98
CA THR A 188 -0.65 38.12 -4.21
C THR A 188 -0.67 37.13 -5.38
N LEU A 189 -0.13 35.93 -5.16
CA LEU A 189 -0.03 34.88 -6.16
C LEU A 189 -1.41 34.36 -6.61
N ARG A 190 -2.36 34.25 -5.68
CA ARG A 190 -3.75 33.90 -6.03
C ARG A 190 -4.29 34.85 -7.10
N THR A 191 -4.07 36.17 -6.93
CA THR A 191 -4.53 37.16 -7.90
C THR A 191 -3.73 37.10 -9.19
N SER A 192 -2.39 37.02 -9.14
CA SER A 192 -1.57 37.03 -10.37
C SER A 192 -1.73 35.78 -11.23
N LEU A 193 -2.00 34.63 -10.61
CA LEU A 193 -2.20 33.35 -11.29
C LEU A 193 -3.70 33.07 -11.57
N ASN A 194 -4.59 34.01 -11.26
CA ASN A 194 -6.04 33.87 -11.42
C ASN A 194 -6.60 32.59 -10.76
N LEU A 195 -6.16 32.30 -9.54
CA LEU A 195 -6.58 31.13 -8.80
C LEU A 195 -7.86 31.40 -8.02
N PRO A 196 -8.81 30.44 -7.95
CA PRO A 196 -10.02 30.57 -7.15
C PRO A 196 -9.76 30.85 -5.67
N SER A 197 -8.73 30.22 -5.09
CA SER A 197 -8.44 30.29 -3.66
C SER A 197 -6.95 30.21 -3.39
N VAL A 198 -6.53 30.66 -2.21
CA VAL A 198 -5.17 30.40 -1.69
C VAL A 198 -4.93 28.91 -1.40
N LEU A 199 -6.00 28.12 -1.33
CA LEU A 199 -5.92 26.66 -1.20
C LEU A 199 -5.80 25.94 -2.55
N SER A 200 -5.98 26.63 -3.69
CA SER A 200 -5.83 26.06 -5.03
C SER A 200 -4.54 25.26 -5.16
N LEU A 201 -4.64 24.09 -5.79
CA LEU A 201 -3.49 23.22 -6.03
C LEU A 201 -2.70 23.76 -7.23
N VAL A 202 -1.42 24.04 -6.99
CA VAL A 202 -0.48 24.60 -7.95
C VAL A 202 0.70 23.67 -8.14
N THR A 203 1.37 23.78 -9.28
CA THR A 203 2.57 22.99 -9.57
C THR A 203 3.84 23.83 -9.63
N ALA A 204 4.99 23.15 -9.60
CA ALA A 204 6.29 23.80 -9.69
C ALA A 204 6.47 24.58 -11.02
N THR A 205 5.94 24.07 -12.14
CA THR A 205 6.01 24.71 -13.45
C THR A 205 5.20 26.00 -13.49
N GLU A 206 4.00 26.00 -12.91
CA GLU A 206 3.19 27.22 -12.80
C GLU A 206 3.93 28.30 -11.98
N LEU A 207 4.56 27.88 -10.87
CA LEU A 207 5.28 28.76 -9.97
C LEU A 207 6.68 29.14 -10.47
N ALA A 208 7.26 28.41 -11.42
CA ALA A 208 8.56 28.72 -12.02
C ALA A 208 8.56 30.04 -12.80
N SER A 209 7.37 30.51 -13.22
CA SER A 209 7.19 31.85 -13.81
C SER A 209 7.39 32.99 -12.80
N THR A 210 7.42 32.69 -11.50
CA THR A 210 7.63 33.65 -10.41
C THR A 210 9.12 33.74 -10.05
N SER A 211 9.50 34.75 -9.25
CA SER A 211 10.86 34.86 -8.70
C SER A 211 11.06 34.07 -7.40
N LEU A 212 10.04 33.36 -6.91
CA LEU A 212 10.10 32.67 -5.63
C LEU A 212 10.85 31.36 -5.74
N LYS A 213 11.81 31.17 -4.84
CA LYS A 213 12.68 30.01 -4.80
C LYS A 213 12.85 29.51 -3.37
N GLY A 214 13.14 28.22 -3.27
CA GLY A 214 13.40 27.55 -2.01
C GLY A 214 14.69 26.76 -2.00
N ASP A 215 15.21 26.59 -0.79
CA ASP A 215 16.27 25.64 -0.47
C ASP A 215 15.66 24.54 0.43
N LEU A 216 15.93 23.27 0.11
CA LEU A 216 15.41 22.13 0.85
C LEU A 216 16.55 21.20 1.28
N THR A 217 16.64 20.93 2.57
CA THR A 217 17.48 19.86 3.11
C THR A 217 16.63 18.65 3.45
N ILE A 218 16.94 17.50 2.87
CA ILE A 218 16.29 16.22 3.15
C ILE A 218 17.24 15.37 3.99
N VAL A 219 16.87 15.09 5.23
CA VAL A 219 17.63 14.19 6.13
C VAL A 219 17.24 12.75 5.83
N LEU A 220 18.22 11.90 5.54
CA LEU A 220 18.05 10.48 5.25
C LEU A 220 18.19 9.68 6.55
N ASN A 221 17.07 9.34 7.18
CA ASN A 221 17.03 8.58 8.42
C ASN A 221 17.01 7.07 8.11
N ILE A 222 18.19 6.47 8.04
CA ILE A 222 18.40 5.04 7.77
C ILE A 222 19.35 4.43 8.81
N ALA A 223 19.06 3.21 9.25
CA ALA A 223 19.87 2.51 10.25
C ALA A 223 21.27 2.13 9.71
N ASP A 224 21.35 1.69 8.46
CA ASP A 224 22.60 1.36 7.75
C ASP A 224 22.71 2.20 6.47
N SER A 225 23.45 3.31 6.53
CA SER A 225 23.64 4.22 5.39
C SER A 225 24.48 3.61 4.27
N THR A 226 25.21 2.52 4.49
CA THR A 226 26.00 1.86 3.44
C THR A 226 25.11 1.26 2.34
N GLN A 227 23.84 0.98 2.67
CA GLN A 227 22.82 0.47 1.76
C GLN A 227 22.44 1.48 0.67
N ILE A 228 22.66 2.77 0.90
CA ILE A 228 22.33 3.84 -0.07
C ILE A 228 23.55 4.69 -0.45
N SER A 229 24.67 4.55 0.26
CA SER A 229 25.91 5.26 -0.05
C SER A 229 26.43 4.96 -1.46
N GLY A 230 26.81 6.01 -2.18
CA GLY A 230 27.31 5.92 -3.55
C GLY A 230 26.22 5.79 -4.63
N GLU A 231 24.94 5.74 -4.23
CA GLU A 231 23.81 5.86 -5.14
C GLU A 231 23.42 7.34 -5.35
N SER A 232 22.50 7.58 -6.28
CA SER A 232 21.89 8.91 -6.48
C SER A 232 20.40 8.88 -6.16
N ALA A 233 19.92 9.96 -5.57
CA ALA A 233 18.50 10.29 -5.54
C ALA A 233 18.13 11.10 -6.79
N PHE A 234 16.87 10.98 -7.24
CA PHE A 234 16.37 11.69 -8.41
C PHE A 234 15.19 12.58 -8.04
N LEU A 235 15.26 13.83 -8.47
CA LEU A 235 14.19 14.82 -8.32
C LEU A 235 13.53 15.03 -9.68
N LEU A 236 12.20 14.93 -9.77
CA LEU A 236 11.45 15.05 -11.02
C LEU A 236 10.26 16.00 -10.84
N SER A 237 9.98 16.81 -11.86
CA SER A 237 8.83 17.71 -11.88
C SER A 237 7.61 17.09 -12.57
N GLU A 238 7.74 16.50 -13.76
CA GLU A 238 6.60 15.97 -14.52
C GLU A 238 6.94 14.64 -15.20
N ASP A 239 7.95 14.65 -16.09
CA ASP A 239 8.44 13.50 -16.85
C ASP A 239 9.12 12.50 -15.92
N ALA A 240 8.56 11.30 -15.79
CA ALA A 240 9.10 10.28 -14.91
C ALA A 240 10.39 9.63 -15.42
N SER A 241 10.71 9.82 -16.71
CA SER A 241 11.88 9.26 -17.39
C SER A 241 13.08 10.21 -17.44
N GLN A 242 12.87 11.50 -17.19
CA GLN A 242 13.92 12.53 -17.25
C GLN A 242 14.01 13.30 -15.92
N PRO A 243 14.99 12.98 -15.07
CA PRO A 243 15.13 13.67 -13.81
C PRO A 243 15.56 15.13 -14.00
N LEU A 244 14.95 16.04 -13.24
CA LEU A 244 15.36 17.43 -13.15
C LEU A 244 16.74 17.56 -12.49
N LEU A 245 16.98 16.76 -11.44
CA LEU A 245 18.27 16.66 -10.77
C LEU A 245 18.61 15.20 -10.45
N SER A 246 19.89 14.85 -10.58
CA SER A 246 20.50 13.64 -10.03
C SER A 246 21.43 14.07 -8.89
N ILE A 247 21.14 13.60 -7.68
CA ILE A 247 21.77 14.07 -6.45
C ILE A 247 22.56 12.91 -5.84
N PRO A 248 23.90 12.93 -5.88
CA PRO A 248 24.70 11.87 -5.29
C PRO A 248 24.50 11.83 -3.77
N ILE A 249 24.40 10.63 -3.22
CA ILE A 249 24.30 10.38 -1.78
C ILE A 249 25.71 10.11 -1.24
N SER A 250 26.33 11.15 -0.70
CA SER A 250 27.62 11.07 0.02
C SER A 250 27.47 11.03 1.53
N ASP A 251 26.39 11.62 2.05
CA ASP A 251 26.16 11.85 3.47
C ASP A 251 24.71 11.49 3.85
N ASP A 252 24.35 11.72 5.10
CA ASP A 252 23.00 11.54 5.65
C ASP A 252 21.99 12.62 5.18
N LYS A 253 22.37 13.48 4.23
CA LYS A 253 21.57 14.63 3.79
C LYS A 253 21.65 14.85 2.28
N LEU A 254 20.52 15.23 1.70
CA LEU A 254 20.42 15.80 0.36
C LEU A 254 20.13 17.29 0.48
N THR A 255 20.89 18.12 -0.25
CA THR A 255 20.66 19.57 -0.30
C THR A 255 20.24 19.98 -1.69
N LEU A 256 19.08 20.63 -1.76
CA LEU A 256 18.50 21.23 -2.94
C LEU A 256 18.51 22.74 -2.75
N SER A 257 18.95 23.49 -3.75
CA SER A 257 19.07 24.95 -3.62
C SER A 257 18.51 25.68 -4.82
N GLN A 258 17.88 26.82 -4.56
CA GLN A 258 17.39 27.75 -5.57
C GLN A 258 16.41 27.12 -6.57
N LEU A 259 15.63 26.14 -6.11
CA LEU A 259 14.56 25.52 -6.88
C LEU A 259 13.32 26.42 -6.89
N PRO A 260 12.54 26.45 -7.98
CA PRO A 260 11.18 26.95 -7.91
C PRO A 260 10.42 26.31 -6.74
N ILE A 261 9.58 27.09 -6.08
CA ILE A 261 8.72 26.55 -5.04
C ILE A 261 7.68 25.59 -5.64
N GLY A 262 7.32 24.53 -4.92
CA GLY A 262 6.41 23.51 -5.43
C GLY A 262 6.64 22.13 -4.81
N ALA A 263 5.88 21.15 -5.29
CA ALA A 263 6.10 19.75 -4.98
C ALA A 263 6.82 19.07 -6.16
N TYR A 264 7.72 18.15 -5.83
CA TYR A 264 8.49 17.35 -6.79
C TYR A 264 8.44 15.89 -6.40
N LYS A 265 8.49 15.00 -7.39
CA LYS A 265 8.72 13.57 -7.17
C LYS A 265 10.17 13.38 -6.70
N LEU A 266 10.34 12.53 -5.69
CA LEU A 266 11.63 12.19 -5.11
C LEU A 266 11.79 10.67 -5.12
N GLN A 267 12.61 10.19 -6.04
CA GLN A 267 12.97 8.78 -6.13
C GLN A 267 14.25 8.56 -5.31
N LEU A 268 14.14 7.75 -4.26
CA LEU A 268 15.23 7.43 -3.34
C LEU A 268 15.66 5.97 -3.51
N PRO A 269 16.97 5.66 -3.40
CA PRO A 269 17.45 4.28 -3.42
C PRO A 269 16.79 3.44 -2.34
N THR A 270 16.34 2.23 -2.66
CA THR A 270 15.59 1.36 -1.74
C THR A 270 16.48 0.34 -1.01
N GLY A 271 17.80 0.49 -1.12
CA GLY A 271 18.82 -0.35 -0.48
C GLY A 271 19.48 -1.35 -1.43
N LYS A 272 20.61 -1.92 -0.98
CA LYS A 272 21.38 -2.95 -1.71
C LYS A 272 20.95 -4.32 -1.21
N SER A 273 21.73 -4.95 -0.34
CA SER A 273 21.41 -6.27 0.21
C SER A 273 20.20 -6.25 1.15
N THR A 274 20.00 -5.16 1.89
CA THR A 274 18.78 -4.95 2.69
C THR A 274 17.84 -4.02 1.94
N LYS A 275 16.57 -4.42 1.80
CA LYS A 275 15.54 -3.61 1.14
C LYS A 275 14.72 -2.83 2.17
N TYR A 276 14.33 -1.61 1.82
CA TYR A 276 13.65 -0.68 2.73
C TYR A 276 12.33 -0.17 2.16
N TYR A 277 11.37 0.08 3.05
CA TYR A 277 10.33 1.07 2.82
C TYR A 277 10.88 2.46 3.04
N VAL A 278 10.52 3.39 2.18
CA VAL A 278 10.85 4.81 2.32
C VAL A 278 9.53 5.56 2.53
N ASN A 279 9.42 6.42 3.54
CA ASN A 279 8.15 7.09 3.84
C ASN A 279 7.93 8.41 3.05
N ASP A 280 8.96 8.96 2.43
CA ASP A 280 8.92 10.25 1.74
C ASP A 280 9.36 10.14 0.28
N HIS A 281 8.39 10.26 -0.62
CA HIS A 281 8.58 10.16 -2.07
C HIS A 281 8.35 11.48 -2.80
N TYR A 282 8.17 12.57 -2.05
CA TYR A 282 7.94 13.90 -2.60
C TYR A 282 8.74 14.94 -1.83
N ALA A 283 9.42 15.82 -2.55
CA ALA A 283 10.14 16.94 -1.99
C ALA A 283 9.26 18.20 -2.07
N ILE A 284 8.94 18.79 -0.91
CA ILE A 284 8.12 20.01 -0.84
C ILE A 284 9.02 21.22 -0.65
N VAL A 285 9.25 21.98 -1.71
CA VAL A 285 10.09 23.18 -1.72
C VAL A 285 9.24 24.41 -1.41
N LYS A 286 9.50 25.05 -0.28
CA LYS A 286 8.79 26.27 0.16
C LYS A 286 9.64 27.50 -0.11
N ASN A 287 9.04 28.69 -0.09
CA ASN A 287 9.80 29.92 -0.21
C ASN A 287 10.77 30.06 0.98
N GLY A 288 12.06 30.27 0.70
CA GLY A 288 13.11 30.24 1.71
C GLY A 288 13.64 28.84 2.01
N SER A 289 14.23 28.64 3.20
CA SER A 289 14.84 27.36 3.57
C SER A 289 13.88 26.47 4.37
N ASN A 290 13.74 25.21 3.99
CA ASN A 290 12.99 24.22 4.76
C ASN A 290 13.68 22.86 4.86
N ILE A 291 13.28 22.05 5.85
CA ILE A 291 13.83 20.72 6.13
C ILE A 291 12.72 19.68 6.03
N GLN A 292 13.05 18.53 5.43
CA GLN A 292 12.23 17.32 5.42
C GLN A 292 13.08 16.13 5.88
N THR A 293 12.46 15.06 6.34
CA THR A 293 13.15 13.83 6.73
C THR A 293 12.55 12.67 5.97
N ALA A 294 13.36 11.92 5.23
CA ALA A 294 12.96 10.66 4.63
C ALA A 294 13.38 9.50 5.53
N THR A 295 12.42 8.72 6.01
CA THR A 295 12.69 7.59 6.93
C THR A 295 12.67 6.26 6.19
N TYR A 296 13.65 5.42 6.51
CA TYR A 296 13.85 4.08 5.98
C TYR A 296 13.50 3.03 7.03
N GLU A 297 12.60 2.11 6.68
CA GLU A 297 12.19 0.96 7.51
C GLU A 297 12.56 -0.32 6.77
N ALA A 298 13.37 -1.19 7.37
CA ALA A 298 13.79 -2.43 6.71
C ALA A 298 12.59 -3.36 6.48
N LYS A 299 12.51 -3.97 5.29
CA LYS A 299 11.50 -4.99 4.97
C LYS A 299 11.89 -6.32 5.61
N LEU A 300 11.03 -6.88 6.47
CA LEU A 300 11.29 -8.15 7.17
C LEU A 300 10.87 -9.39 6.37
N GLY A 301 10.12 -9.21 5.28
CA GLY A 301 9.58 -10.29 4.47
C GLY A 301 8.99 -9.77 3.16
N ALA A 302 8.55 -10.69 2.29
CA ALA A 302 8.07 -10.35 0.96
C ALA A 302 6.65 -9.78 0.97
N LEU A 303 6.48 -8.56 0.44
CA LEU A 303 5.16 -7.91 0.31
C LEU A 303 4.18 -8.74 -0.51
N LEU A 304 4.66 -9.41 -1.56
CA LEU A 304 3.82 -10.19 -2.48
C LEU A 304 3.25 -11.47 -1.84
N ALA A 305 3.72 -11.85 -0.64
CA ALA A 305 3.14 -12.93 0.16
C ALA A 305 1.99 -12.43 1.07
N ASN A 306 1.79 -11.11 1.21
CA ASN A 306 0.72 -10.56 2.05
C ASN A 306 -0.65 -10.97 1.53
N GLN A 307 -1.49 -11.43 2.46
CA GLN A 307 -2.85 -11.88 2.19
C GLN A 307 -3.81 -11.30 3.22
N SER A 308 -5.05 -11.09 2.81
CA SER A 308 -6.10 -10.55 3.68
C SER A 308 -7.41 -11.30 3.52
N PHE A 309 -8.13 -11.50 4.62
CA PHE A 309 -9.51 -11.97 4.61
C PHE A 309 -10.46 -10.80 4.82
N ASN A 310 -11.40 -10.66 3.90
CA ASN A 310 -12.55 -9.78 3.99
C ASN A 310 -13.77 -10.60 4.43
N PHE A 311 -14.34 -10.25 5.58
CA PHE A 311 -15.52 -10.90 6.16
C PHE A 311 -16.75 -10.04 5.87
N LEU A 312 -17.71 -10.60 5.14
CA LEU A 312 -18.90 -9.89 4.67
C LEU A 312 -20.16 -10.33 5.44
N GLY A 313 -20.99 -9.36 5.77
CA GLY A 313 -22.23 -9.52 6.50
C GLY A 313 -23.46 -9.49 5.61
N LEU A 314 -24.60 -9.16 6.19
CA LEU A 314 -25.82 -8.91 5.45
C LEU A 314 -25.60 -7.84 4.36
N SER A 315 -26.19 -8.05 3.18
CA SER A 315 -25.99 -7.21 1.99
C SER A 315 -24.54 -7.11 1.52
N ASP A 316 -23.71 -8.10 1.85
CA ASP A 316 -22.28 -8.19 1.54
C ASP A 316 -21.48 -6.99 2.10
N SER A 317 -21.96 -6.42 3.21
CA SER A 317 -21.30 -5.32 3.91
C SER A 317 -20.05 -5.84 4.64
N LEU A 318 -18.88 -5.23 4.40
CA LEU A 318 -17.65 -5.56 5.12
C LEU A 318 -17.82 -5.26 6.61
N PHE A 319 -17.65 -6.27 7.47
CA PHE A 319 -17.73 -6.08 8.92
C PHE A 319 -16.42 -6.38 9.64
N CYS A 320 -15.52 -7.18 9.03
CA CYS A 320 -14.22 -7.49 9.62
C CYS A 320 -13.16 -7.70 8.53
N THR A 321 -11.93 -7.31 8.82
CA THR A 321 -10.73 -7.64 8.02
C THR A 321 -9.70 -8.35 8.87
N LEU A 322 -9.00 -9.33 8.30
CA LEU A 322 -7.79 -9.93 8.87
C LEU A 322 -6.68 -9.81 7.82
N LYS A 323 -5.67 -8.98 8.07
CA LYS A 323 -4.54 -8.76 7.17
C LYS A 323 -3.27 -9.39 7.76
N ILE A 324 -2.60 -10.22 6.97
CA ILE A 324 -1.27 -10.75 7.27
C ILE A 324 -0.25 -9.88 6.53
N ASP A 325 0.61 -9.21 7.29
CA ASP A 325 1.70 -8.36 6.77
C ASP A 325 3.07 -8.99 7.11
N HIS A 326 3.63 -9.73 6.16
CA HIS A 326 4.96 -10.35 6.23
C HIS A 326 6.08 -9.33 6.34
N THR A 327 5.88 -8.12 5.81
CA THR A 327 6.92 -7.11 5.72
C THR A 327 7.19 -6.44 7.06
N ARG A 328 6.17 -6.44 7.93
CA ARG A 328 6.22 -5.97 9.32
C ARG A 328 6.05 -7.09 10.35
N GLN A 329 5.85 -8.33 9.90
CA GLN A 329 5.53 -9.49 10.74
C GLN A 329 4.35 -9.24 11.71
N THR A 330 3.27 -8.68 11.18
CA THR A 330 2.05 -8.43 11.95
C THR A 330 0.81 -9.05 11.32
N ILE A 331 -0.12 -9.51 12.15
CA ILE A 331 -1.50 -9.82 11.76
C ILE A 331 -2.38 -8.71 12.35
N ARG A 332 -3.13 -8.02 11.50
CA ARG A 332 -4.07 -6.97 11.90
C ARG A 332 -5.50 -7.47 11.75
N VAL A 333 -6.29 -7.33 12.80
CA VAL A 333 -7.73 -7.64 12.79
C VAL A 333 -8.52 -6.36 13.08
N ASP A 334 -9.36 -5.95 12.13
CA ASP A 334 -10.27 -4.81 12.32
C ASP A 334 -11.71 -5.27 12.28
N VAL A 335 -12.45 -5.09 13.38
CA VAL A 335 -13.90 -5.27 13.42
C VAL A 335 -14.55 -3.91 13.27
N ASN A 336 -15.20 -3.67 12.13
CA ASN A 336 -15.68 -2.35 11.71
C ASN A 336 -17.20 -2.16 11.89
N ASN A 337 -17.96 -3.24 12.10
CA ASN A 337 -19.41 -3.19 12.24
C ASN A 337 -19.87 -4.00 13.46
N THR A 338 -20.68 -3.36 14.31
CA THR A 338 -21.22 -3.93 15.55
C THR A 338 -22.38 -4.89 15.33
N SER A 339 -22.97 -4.94 14.13
CA SER A 339 -24.07 -5.85 13.78
C SER A 339 -23.88 -6.41 12.37
N PRO A 340 -23.00 -7.41 12.19
CA PRO A 340 -22.68 -8.00 10.89
C PRO A 340 -23.90 -8.57 10.15
N HIS A 341 -24.80 -9.23 10.87
CA HIS A 341 -25.93 -9.93 10.28
C HIS A 341 -27.09 -10.10 11.28
N SER A 342 -28.12 -9.28 11.13
CA SER A 342 -29.27 -9.19 12.07
C SER A 342 -30.05 -10.50 12.27
N TYR A 343 -30.01 -11.44 11.33
CA TYR A 343 -30.67 -12.75 11.47
C TYR A 343 -29.94 -13.75 12.38
N PHE A 344 -28.68 -13.49 12.76
CA PHE A 344 -27.89 -14.35 13.66
C PHE A 344 -27.94 -13.82 15.11
N VAL A 345 -29.15 -13.80 15.68
CA VAL A 345 -29.41 -13.26 17.02
C VAL A 345 -28.76 -14.13 18.09
N ASN A 346 -27.89 -13.56 18.93
CA ASN A 346 -27.09 -14.25 19.94
C ASN A 346 -26.26 -15.44 19.40
N GLN A 347 -25.93 -15.43 18.10
CA GLN A 347 -25.15 -16.49 17.46
C GLN A 347 -23.83 -15.93 16.94
N ALA A 348 -22.75 -16.71 17.09
CA ALA A 348 -21.48 -16.41 16.45
C ALA A 348 -21.67 -16.41 14.93
N TYR A 349 -21.34 -15.30 14.29
CA TYR A 349 -21.35 -15.16 12.84
C TYR A 349 -19.95 -15.36 12.24
N ALA A 350 -18.92 -14.96 12.99
CA ALA A 350 -17.53 -15.30 12.70
C ALA A 350 -16.71 -15.54 13.98
N LYS A 351 -15.61 -16.27 13.86
CA LYS A 351 -14.60 -16.43 14.91
C LYS A 351 -13.21 -16.46 14.29
N ILE A 352 -12.24 -15.84 14.97
CA ILE A 352 -10.83 -15.86 14.60
C ILE A 352 -10.04 -16.33 15.81
N GLU A 353 -9.18 -17.34 15.63
CA GLU A 353 -8.21 -17.76 16.62
C GLU A 353 -6.83 -17.81 15.98
N ILE A 354 -5.80 -17.32 16.68
CA ILE A 354 -4.41 -17.37 16.24
C ILE A 354 -3.60 -18.10 17.30
N TYR A 355 -2.83 -19.08 16.86
CA TYR A 355 -1.97 -19.91 17.68
C TYR A 355 -0.50 -19.66 17.34
N ASP A 356 0.33 -19.56 18.36
CA ASP A 356 1.78 -19.52 18.22
C ASP A 356 2.37 -20.91 17.88
N LEU A 357 3.70 -20.98 17.75
CA LEU A 357 4.44 -22.20 17.44
C LEU A 357 4.37 -23.26 18.56
N ALA A 358 4.08 -22.87 19.80
CA ALA A 358 3.90 -23.77 20.93
C ALA A 358 2.45 -24.30 21.04
N GLY A 359 1.54 -23.80 20.20
CA GLY A 359 0.12 -24.14 20.22
C GLY A 359 -0.68 -23.34 21.24
N ASN A 360 -0.15 -22.25 21.79
CA ASN A 360 -0.90 -21.34 22.66
C ASN A 360 -1.75 -20.39 21.83
N ILE A 361 -2.94 -20.07 22.33
CA ILE A 361 -3.80 -19.06 21.72
C ILE A 361 -3.26 -17.68 22.07
N VAL A 362 -2.75 -16.96 21.08
CA VAL A 362 -2.28 -15.57 21.21
C VAL A 362 -3.35 -14.54 20.84
N TYR A 363 -4.39 -14.97 20.12
CA TYR A 363 -5.56 -14.14 19.81
C TYR A 363 -6.81 -15.00 19.68
N ASN A 364 -7.93 -14.51 20.20
CA ASN A 364 -9.23 -15.15 20.09
C ASN A 364 -10.34 -14.11 20.07
N ARG A 365 -11.13 -14.11 19.00
CA ARG A 365 -12.22 -13.17 18.78
C ARG A 365 -13.44 -13.89 18.25
N THR A 366 -14.53 -13.85 19.02
CA THR A 366 -15.87 -14.23 18.56
C THR A 366 -16.63 -12.97 18.15
N ILE A 367 -17.25 -13.01 16.98
CA ILE A 367 -18.06 -11.92 16.43
C ILE A 367 -19.48 -12.43 16.26
N ASN A 368 -20.40 -11.98 17.11
CA ASN A 368 -21.82 -12.33 16.99
C ASN A 368 -22.48 -11.50 15.88
N GLY A 369 -23.50 -12.08 15.24
CA GLY A 369 -24.14 -11.45 14.07
C GLY A 369 -25.00 -10.24 14.41
N ASP A 370 -25.70 -10.24 15.55
CA ASP A 370 -26.57 -9.15 15.96
C ASP A 370 -25.83 -8.06 16.75
N LYS A 371 -24.86 -8.43 17.58
CA LYS A 371 -24.13 -7.49 18.45
C LYS A 371 -22.70 -7.92 18.76
N THR A 372 -21.74 -7.09 18.36
CA THR A 372 -20.32 -7.20 18.71
C THR A 372 -19.73 -5.82 19.05
N THR A 373 -18.50 -5.78 19.56
CA THR A 373 -17.73 -4.52 19.66
C THR A 373 -16.83 -4.36 18.45
N THR A 374 -16.57 -3.10 18.05
CA THR A 374 -15.49 -2.82 17.10
C THR A 374 -14.14 -2.96 17.79
N SER A 375 -13.11 -3.29 17.03
CA SER A 375 -11.74 -3.40 17.53
C SER A 375 -10.73 -3.15 16.42
N HIS A 376 -9.53 -2.79 16.85
CA HIS A 376 -8.34 -2.62 16.00
C HIS A 376 -7.19 -3.31 16.73
N ASP A 377 -6.94 -4.56 16.36
CA ASP A 377 -6.01 -5.44 17.05
C ASP A 377 -4.80 -5.72 16.16
N ILE A 378 -3.58 -5.57 16.70
CA ILE A 378 -2.32 -5.86 16.02
C ILE A 378 -1.60 -6.95 16.82
N ILE A 379 -1.27 -8.04 16.14
CA ILE A 379 -0.62 -9.21 16.70
C ILE A 379 0.71 -9.39 15.99
N ALA A 380 1.83 -9.39 16.70
CA ALA A 380 3.10 -9.82 16.14
C ALA A 380 3.05 -11.32 15.86
N PHE A 381 3.62 -11.77 14.74
CA PHE A 381 3.64 -13.20 14.40
C PHE A 381 5.01 -13.65 13.89
N GLU A 382 5.26 -14.95 14.02
CA GLU A 382 6.40 -15.61 13.38
C GLU A 382 5.88 -16.60 12.33
N PRO A 383 6.65 -16.90 11.27
CA PRO A 383 6.28 -17.93 10.31
C PRO A 383 5.92 -19.25 10.99
N ASN A 384 4.87 -19.90 10.48
CA ASN A 384 4.22 -21.12 10.96
C ASN A 384 3.20 -20.96 12.09
N TYR A 385 2.81 -19.73 12.43
CA TYR A 385 1.60 -19.51 13.23
C TYR A 385 0.37 -20.11 12.55
N ARG A 386 -0.60 -20.57 13.35
CA ARG A 386 -1.84 -21.16 12.84
C ARG A 386 -3.01 -20.20 13.05
N ILE A 387 -3.80 -19.96 12.00
CA ILE A 387 -5.02 -19.16 12.05
C ILE A 387 -6.23 -20.06 11.82
N ASN A 388 -7.16 -20.09 12.76
CA ASN A 388 -8.48 -20.71 12.57
C ASN A 388 -9.53 -19.62 12.35
N ILE A 389 -10.34 -19.81 11.30
CA ILE A 389 -11.44 -18.92 10.93
C ILE A 389 -12.73 -19.74 10.89
N PHE A 390 -13.72 -19.32 11.68
CA PHE A 390 -15.11 -19.69 11.48
C PHE A 390 -15.85 -18.54 10.82
N HIS A 391 -16.71 -18.84 9.85
CA HIS A 391 -17.68 -17.89 9.31
C HIS A 391 -18.98 -18.64 8.95
N ALA A 392 -20.14 -18.13 9.35
CA ALA A 392 -21.41 -18.82 9.12
C ALA A 392 -21.71 -19.00 7.61
N GLU A 393 -21.40 -17.97 6.82
CA GLU A 393 -21.66 -17.94 5.36
C GLU A 393 -20.38 -17.93 4.48
N VAL A 394 -19.43 -18.85 4.73
CA VAL A 394 -18.12 -18.86 4.02
C VAL A 394 -18.25 -18.79 2.50
N THR A 395 -19.16 -19.57 1.90
CA THR A 395 -19.23 -19.77 0.45
C THR A 395 -19.24 -18.46 -0.35
N ASN A 396 -19.98 -17.46 0.13
CA ASN A 396 -20.11 -16.19 -0.57
C ASN A 396 -19.49 -15.00 0.17
N ARG A 397 -19.19 -15.12 1.47
CA ARG A 397 -18.91 -13.96 2.33
C ARG A 397 -17.60 -13.99 3.11
N LEU A 398 -16.80 -15.06 3.00
CA LEU A 398 -15.39 -15.03 3.37
C LEU A 398 -14.55 -14.94 2.10
N LYS A 399 -13.96 -13.77 1.85
CA LYS A 399 -13.16 -13.50 0.64
C LYS A 399 -11.70 -13.35 0.99
N LEU A 400 -10.82 -14.03 0.24
CA LEU A 400 -9.38 -13.82 0.29
C LEU A 400 -9.00 -12.73 -0.73
N SER A 401 -8.09 -11.83 -0.35
CA SER A 401 -7.46 -10.84 -1.21
C SER A 401 -5.93 -10.97 -1.12
N PRO A 402 -5.21 -11.11 -2.25
CA PRO A 402 -5.77 -11.34 -3.59
C PRO A 402 -6.59 -12.64 -3.66
N TYR A 403 -7.57 -12.70 -4.58
CA TYR A 403 -8.39 -13.90 -4.75
C TYR A 403 -7.58 -15.03 -5.38
N ILE A 404 -7.58 -16.19 -4.72
CA ILE A 404 -6.87 -17.39 -5.18
C ILE A 404 -7.76 -18.59 -4.97
N ALA A 405 -8.04 -19.29 -6.06
CA ALA A 405 -8.87 -20.48 -6.04
C ALA A 405 -8.23 -21.57 -5.19
N GLY A 406 -9.03 -22.23 -4.34
CA GLY A 406 -8.59 -23.37 -3.54
C GLY A 406 -7.88 -23.04 -2.23
N VAL A 407 -7.59 -21.77 -1.91
CA VAL A 407 -7.03 -21.42 -0.59
C VAL A 407 -8.12 -21.44 0.49
N VAL A 408 -9.28 -20.85 0.23
CA VAL A 408 -10.43 -20.91 1.15
C VAL A 408 -11.28 -22.14 0.84
N ASN A 409 -11.50 -23.00 1.83
CA ASN A 409 -12.46 -24.10 1.74
C ASN A 409 -13.89 -23.54 1.86
N THR A 410 -14.50 -23.26 0.70
CA THR A 410 -15.85 -22.68 0.63
C THR A 410 -16.98 -23.64 0.99
N LYS A 411 -16.66 -24.92 1.24
CA LYS A 411 -17.61 -25.98 1.63
C LYS A 411 -17.70 -26.19 3.14
N SER A 412 -16.83 -25.53 3.91
CA SER A 412 -16.77 -25.63 5.37
C SER A 412 -16.87 -24.25 5.99
N SER A 413 -17.72 -24.11 7.02
CA SER A 413 -17.75 -22.91 7.85
C SER A 413 -16.47 -22.70 8.66
N ASN A 414 -15.64 -23.73 8.80
CA ASN A 414 -14.35 -23.68 9.49
C ASN A 414 -13.20 -23.84 8.50
N ASN A 415 -12.25 -22.92 8.55
CA ASN A 415 -11.01 -22.94 7.81
C ASN A 415 -9.84 -22.82 8.78
N SER A 416 -8.72 -23.47 8.48
CA SER A 416 -7.54 -23.43 9.32
C SER A 416 -6.31 -23.33 8.43
N PHE A 417 -5.44 -22.38 8.73
CA PHE A 417 -4.33 -21.97 7.89
C PHE A 417 -3.02 -21.99 8.68
N ILE A 418 -1.93 -22.38 8.01
CA ILE A 418 -0.56 -22.13 8.47
C ILE A 418 -0.03 -20.92 7.70
N VAL A 419 0.55 -19.96 8.42
CA VAL A 419 1.15 -18.76 7.84
C VAL A 419 2.60 -19.04 7.48
N THR A 420 2.89 -19.39 6.23
CA THR A 420 4.28 -19.63 5.77
C THR A 420 4.89 -18.35 5.22
N PRO A 421 6.23 -18.23 5.08
CA PRO A 421 6.84 -17.06 4.45
C PRO A 421 6.32 -16.78 3.03
N ALA A 422 5.93 -17.82 2.28
CA ALA A 422 5.41 -17.72 0.91
C ALA A 422 3.89 -17.47 0.84
N GLY A 423 3.19 -17.46 1.98
CA GLY A 423 1.74 -17.26 2.07
C GLY A 423 1.02 -18.33 2.90
N LEU A 424 -0.31 -18.34 2.83
CA LEU A 424 -1.18 -19.22 3.62
C LEU A 424 -1.30 -20.62 3.00
N VAL A 425 -1.22 -21.64 3.87
CA VAL A 425 -1.55 -23.03 3.55
C VAL A 425 -2.79 -23.45 4.33
N ASN A 426 -3.87 -23.78 3.66
CA ASN A 426 -5.06 -24.35 4.27
C ASN A 426 -4.82 -25.81 4.65
N VAL A 427 -4.99 -26.17 5.91
CA VAL A 427 -4.68 -27.53 6.42
C VAL A 427 -5.62 -28.61 5.90
N THR A 428 -6.77 -28.26 5.33
CA THR A 428 -7.72 -29.23 4.77
C THR A 428 -7.63 -29.32 3.25
N VAL A 429 -7.39 -28.19 2.57
CA VAL A 429 -7.29 -28.17 1.10
C VAL A 429 -5.86 -28.42 0.62
N GLU A 430 -4.86 -28.18 1.48
CA GLU A 430 -3.44 -28.38 1.21
C GLU A 430 -2.99 -27.64 -0.06
N ASN A 431 -3.40 -26.37 -0.19
CA ASN A 431 -2.98 -25.54 -1.32
C ASN A 431 -1.47 -25.28 -1.28
N ASP A 432 -0.87 -25.12 -2.46
CA ASP A 432 0.52 -24.70 -2.60
C ASP A 432 0.62 -23.16 -2.49
N PRO A 433 1.36 -22.62 -1.50
CA PRO A 433 1.52 -21.17 -1.34
C PRO A 433 2.38 -20.56 -2.46
N PHE A 434 3.26 -21.35 -3.11
CA PHE A 434 4.11 -20.85 -4.19
C PHE A 434 3.33 -20.58 -5.48
N VAL A 435 2.19 -21.25 -5.72
CA VAL A 435 1.28 -20.92 -6.83
C VAL A 435 0.71 -19.50 -6.66
N SER A 436 0.33 -19.15 -5.44
CA SER A 436 -0.14 -17.80 -5.08
C SER A 436 0.94 -16.75 -5.27
N LEU A 437 2.14 -17.05 -4.76
CA LEU A 437 3.27 -16.15 -4.81
C LEU A 437 3.74 -15.91 -6.26
N ALA A 438 3.81 -16.96 -7.08
CA ALA A 438 4.16 -16.86 -8.50
C ALA A 438 3.16 -16.01 -9.29
N ALA A 439 1.85 -16.16 -9.02
CA ALA A 439 0.83 -15.32 -9.63
C ALA A 439 0.98 -13.84 -9.23
N SER A 440 1.35 -13.58 -7.98
CA SER A 440 1.58 -12.22 -7.47
C SER A 440 2.85 -11.60 -8.07
N ILE A 441 3.93 -12.36 -8.21
CA ILE A 441 5.15 -11.96 -8.93
C ILE A 441 4.82 -11.60 -10.38
N SER A 442 4.12 -12.48 -11.10
CA SER A 442 3.76 -12.26 -12.50
C SER A 442 2.94 -10.97 -12.68
N LYS A 443 1.92 -10.75 -11.84
CA LYS A 443 1.11 -9.53 -11.86
C LYS A 443 1.92 -8.26 -11.55
N GLN A 444 2.85 -8.34 -10.60
CA GLN A 444 3.72 -7.20 -10.28
C GLN A 444 4.70 -6.91 -11.43
N ALA A 445 5.24 -7.94 -12.08
CA ALA A 445 6.10 -7.81 -13.24
C ALA A 445 5.38 -7.15 -14.42
N GLU A 446 4.12 -7.50 -14.67
CA GLU A 446 3.29 -6.83 -15.68
C GLU A 446 3.13 -5.34 -15.41
N ILE A 447 2.93 -4.94 -14.15
CA ILE A 447 2.82 -3.53 -13.76
C ILE A 447 4.13 -2.77 -14.02
N ILE A 448 5.27 -3.37 -13.67
CA ILE A 448 6.60 -2.76 -13.91
C ILE A 448 6.85 -2.64 -15.41
N ARG A 449 6.62 -3.70 -16.19
CA ARG A 449 6.80 -3.69 -17.66
C ARG A 449 5.88 -2.70 -18.37
N ALA A 450 4.68 -2.46 -17.83
CA ALA A 450 3.75 -1.45 -18.31
C ALA A 450 4.12 -0.02 -17.91
N THR A 451 5.15 0.17 -17.07
CA THR A 451 5.60 1.48 -16.58
C THR A 451 7.06 1.73 -17.00
N PRO A 452 7.30 2.34 -18.18
CA PRO A 452 8.65 2.44 -18.77
C PRO A 452 9.72 3.03 -17.85
N ALA A 453 9.39 4.11 -17.12
CA ALA A 453 10.35 4.73 -16.19
C ALA A 453 10.66 3.81 -14.99
N MET A 454 9.68 3.08 -14.46
CA MET A 454 9.90 2.08 -13.41
C MET A 454 10.74 0.91 -13.91
N LEU A 455 10.47 0.43 -15.13
CA LEU A 455 11.25 -0.64 -15.76
C LEU A 455 12.73 -0.23 -15.95
N ALA A 456 12.97 1.00 -16.40
CA ALA A 456 14.31 1.55 -16.58
C ALA A 456 15.01 1.91 -15.25
N ALA A 457 14.26 2.12 -14.17
CA ALA A 457 14.82 2.53 -12.89
C ALA A 457 15.74 1.45 -12.29
N LYS A 458 16.84 1.90 -11.71
CA LYS A 458 17.81 1.04 -11.01
C LYS A 458 17.21 0.39 -9.76
N PHE A 459 16.37 1.14 -9.07
CA PHE A 459 15.66 0.76 -7.86
C PHE A 459 14.21 1.23 -7.94
N ALA A 460 13.31 0.45 -7.36
CA ALA A 460 11.91 0.80 -7.10
C ALA A 460 11.39 -0.22 -6.08
N SER A 461 10.49 0.18 -5.17
CA SER A 461 9.97 -0.75 -4.16
C SER A 461 9.33 -1.97 -4.82
N ALA A 462 8.61 -1.75 -5.94
CA ALA A 462 7.99 -2.79 -6.74
C ALA A 462 8.97 -3.86 -7.26
N LYS A 463 10.21 -3.47 -7.60
CA LYS A 463 11.27 -4.40 -8.03
C LYS A 463 11.80 -5.22 -6.86
N ASP A 464 12.03 -4.56 -5.72
CA ASP A 464 12.45 -5.23 -4.48
C ASP A 464 11.42 -6.27 -4.04
N ASP A 465 10.13 -5.96 -4.18
CA ASP A 465 9.04 -6.84 -3.77
C ASP A 465 9.01 -8.14 -4.60
N ILE A 466 9.33 -8.08 -5.90
CA ILE A 466 9.52 -9.28 -6.74
C ILE A 466 10.75 -10.05 -6.28
N TYR A 467 11.87 -9.36 -6.12
CA TYR A 467 13.14 -9.97 -5.75
C TYR A 467 13.06 -10.73 -4.41
N MET A 468 12.51 -10.08 -3.38
CA MET A 468 12.29 -10.70 -2.07
C MET A 468 11.31 -11.88 -2.13
N ALA A 469 10.33 -11.86 -3.04
CA ALA A 469 9.41 -12.96 -3.23
C ALA A 469 10.07 -14.16 -3.94
N ILE A 470 10.92 -13.92 -4.94
CA ILE A 470 11.67 -14.97 -5.64
C ILE A 470 12.61 -15.71 -4.67
N ALA A 471 13.27 -14.98 -3.77
CA ALA A 471 14.17 -15.55 -2.75
C ALA A 471 13.48 -16.50 -1.75
N LEU A 472 12.15 -16.62 -1.77
CA LEU A 472 11.41 -17.60 -0.96
C LEU A 472 11.28 -18.97 -1.64
N PHE A 473 11.49 -19.04 -2.95
CA PHE A 473 11.38 -20.30 -3.69
C PHE A 473 12.62 -21.18 -3.42
N PRO A 474 12.47 -22.52 -3.40
CA PRO A 474 13.62 -23.41 -3.31
C PRO A 474 14.34 -23.53 -4.67
N SER A 475 15.65 -23.81 -4.67
CA SER A 475 16.36 -24.27 -5.88
C SER A 475 15.74 -25.58 -6.42
N PRO A 476 15.62 -25.74 -7.74
CA PRO A 476 16.12 -24.86 -8.81
C PRO A 476 15.13 -23.77 -9.27
N GLN A 477 13.95 -23.66 -8.64
CA GLN A 477 12.90 -22.73 -9.09
C GLN A 477 13.30 -21.26 -8.88
N GLU A 478 14.00 -20.97 -7.78
CA GLU A 478 14.54 -19.64 -7.51
C GLU A 478 15.44 -19.15 -8.66
N GLU A 479 16.41 -19.96 -9.06
CA GLU A 479 17.37 -19.65 -10.13
C GLU A 479 16.65 -19.38 -11.47
N GLN A 480 15.65 -20.20 -11.79
CA GLN A 480 14.83 -19.99 -12.99
C GLN A 480 14.05 -18.68 -12.92
N LEU A 481 13.43 -18.36 -11.77
CA LEU A 481 12.66 -17.14 -11.60
C LEU A 481 13.55 -15.88 -11.64
N LEU A 482 14.75 -15.94 -11.05
CA LEU A 482 15.71 -14.85 -11.15
C LEU A 482 16.07 -14.55 -12.61
N GLU A 483 16.25 -15.58 -13.44
CA GLU A 483 16.52 -15.42 -14.87
C GLU A 483 15.28 -14.91 -15.65
N ASP A 484 14.10 -15.46 -15.37
CA ASP A 484 12.82 -15.10 -16.03
C ASP A 484 12.39 -13.66 -15.76
N TYR A 485 12.72 -13.14 -14.56
CA TYR A 485 12.31 -11.81 -14.09
C TYR A 485 13.48 -10.83 -13.93
N LYS A 486 14.66 -11.13 -14.50
CA LYS A 486 15.86 -10.27 -14.39
C LYS A 486 15.67 -8.83 -14.87
N ASP A 487 14.69 -8.58 -15.74
CA ASP A 487 14.34 -7.26 -16.26
C ASP A 487 13.55 -6.41 -15.25
N VAL A 488 12.88 -7.04 -14.28
CA VAL A 488 11.99 -6.40 -13.31
C VAL A 488 12.43 -6.54 -11.85
N ILE A 489 13.67 -6.97 -11.61
CA ILE A 489 14.33 -6.97 -10.30
C ILE A 489 15.41 -5.87 -10.24
N PRO A 490 15.92 -5.50 -9.04
CA PRO A 490 16.96 -4.48 -8.91
C PRO A 490 18.25 -4.90 -9.62
N SER A 491 18.91 -3.97 -10.32
CA SER A 491 20.14 -4.25 -11.09
C SER A 491 21.43 -4.21 -10.27
N ASN A 492 21.35 -3.83 -8.98
CA ASN A 492 22.49 -3.69 -8.07
C ASN A 492 22.97 -5.00 -7.43
N ASP A 493 22.19 -6.07 -7.54
CA ASP A 493 22.44 -7.29 -6.80
C ASP A 493 23.17 -8.32 -7.68
N SER A 494 24.37 -7.95 -8.16
CA SER A 494 25.36 -8.95 -8.64
C SER A 494 25.87 -9.87 -7.52
N VAL A 495 25.40 -9.65 -6.29
CA VAL A 495 25.55 -10.56 -5.16
C VAL A 495 24.16 -11.08 -4.88
N VAL A 496 23.92 -12.33 -5.29
CA VAL A 496 22.81 -13.12 -4.76
C VAL A 496 22.96 -13.08 -3.23
N PRO A 497 21.97 -12.61 -2.45
CA PRO A 497 21.98 -12.70 -1.02
C PRO A 497 22.11 -14.17 -0.72
N GLU A 498 23.15 -14.54 0.04
CA GLU A 498 23.16 -15.87 0.64
C GLU A 498 21.81 -16.05 1.33
N PRO A 499 21.09 -17.15 1.07
CA PRO A 499 19.80 -17.38 1.67
C PRO A 499 19.99 -17.50 3.18
N VAL A 500 19.70 -16.41 3.89
CA VAL A 500 19.53 -16.44 5.34
C VAL A 500 18.15 -17.01 5.59
N ILE A 501 18.01 -18.33 5.39
CA ILE A 501 16.88 -19.07 5.94
C ILE A 501 17.17 -19.16 7.43
N GLN A 502 16.45 -18.39 8.25
CA GLN A 502 16.36 -18.63 9.69
C GLN A 502 15.01 -19.26 10.02
N PRO A 503 14.88 -20.60 10.00
CA PRO A 503 13.88 -21.27 10.81
C PRO A 503 14.48 -21.44 12.21
N ASN A 504 13.93 -20.76 13.20
CA ASN A 504 14.18 -20.99 14.63
C ASN A 504 15.60 -20.65 15.16
N GLY A 505 16.31 -19.66 14.59
CA GLY A 505 17.63 -19.24 15.08
C GLY A 505 18.78 -20.20 14.72
N PHE A 506 18.53 -21.15 13.82
CA PHE A 506 19.53 -22.04 13.23
C PHE A 506 19.80 -21.66 11.77
N THR A 507 21.06 -21.73 11.35
CA THR A 507 21.49 -21.59 9.96
C THR A 507 22.03 -22.93 9.48
N LEU A 508 21.52 -23.44 8.36
CA LEU A 508 22.01 -24.65 7.71
C LEU A 508 22.85 -24.25 6.49
N ASN A 509 24.14 -24.58 6.53
CA ASN A 509 25.06 -24.45 5.40
C ASN A 509 25.24 -25.83 4.76
N LEU A 510 24.98 -25.92 3.46
CA LEU A 510 25.20 -27.12 2.66
C LEU A 510 26.30 -26.82 1.65
N GLN A 511 27.43 -27.51 1.75
CA GLN A 511 28.53 -27.42 0.79
C GLN A 511 28.61 -28.73 0.01
N GLY A 512 28.31 -28.68 -1.28
CA GLY A 512 28.50 -29.81 -2.18
C GLY A 512 29.93 -29.85 -2.71
N ASN A 513 30.59 -31.00 -2.58
CA ASN A 513 31.88 -31.27 -3.21
C ASN A 513 31.69 -32.38 -4.25
N ALA A 514 32.08 -32.09 -5.49
CA ALA A 514 32.12 -33.05 -6.58
C ALA A 514 33.58 -33.41 -6.89
N GLU A 515 33.99 -34.63 -6.52
CA GLU A 515 35.26 -35.20 -6.97
C GLU A 515 34.97 -36.43 -7.84
N GLY A 516 35.18 -36.30 -9.14
CA GLY A 516 34.91 -37.38 -10.10
C GLY A 516 33.42 -37.69 -10.26
N SER A 517 33.04 -38.95 -10.08
CA SER A 517 31.65 -39.44 -10.17
C SER A 517 30.92 -39.51 -8.83
N GLU A 518 31.53 -39.04 -7.74
CA GLU A 518 30.94 -39.01 -6.41
C GLU A 518 30.59 -37.56 -6.01
N PHE A 519 29.34 -37.37 -5.58
CA PHE A 519 28.88 -36.14 -4.94
C PHE A 519 28.82 -36.36 -3.43
N THR A 520 29.52 -35.51 -2.68
CA THR A 520 29.46 -35.48 -1.22
C THR A 520 28.86 -34.16 -0.77
N TYR A 521 28.06 -34.19 0.30
CA TYR A 521 27.51 -32.99 0.94
C TYR A 521 28.09 -32.86 2.33
N GLU A 522 28.70 -31.72 2.63
CA GLU A 522 28.98 -31.30 3.99
C GLU A 522 27.85 -30.39 4.48
N ALA A 523 27.20 -30.80 5.57
CA ALA A 523 26.18 -30.00 6.24
C ALA A 523 26.73 -29.45 7.56
N THR A 524 26.67 -28.15 7.74
CA THR A 524 27.00 -27.47 9.00
C THR A 524 25.78 -26.72 9.49
N VAL A 525 25.39 -26.96 10.74
CA VAL A 525 24.30 -26.23 11.38
C VAL A 525 24.89 -25.32 12.44
N THR A 526 24.63 -24.01 12.35
CA THR A 526 24.99 -23.05 13.38
C THR A 526 23.75 -22.55 14.10
N ALA A 527 23.88 -22.27 15.40
CA ALA A 527 22.86 -21.62 16.21
C ALA A 527 23.48 -20.35 16.80
N ASN A 528 22.91 -19.17 16.53
CA ASN A 528 23.45 -17.89 17.00
C ASN A 528 24.96 -17.69 16.69
N GLY A 529 25.46 -18.20 15.56
CA GLY A 529 26.86 -18.07 15.15
C GLY A 529 27.85 -19.08 15.75
N CYS A 530 27.41 -20.09 16.50
CA CYS A 530 28.24 -21.21 16.97
C CYS A 530 27.78 -22.54 16.35
N GLU A 531 28.69 -23.47 16.05
CA GLU A 531 28.33 -24.81 15.57
C GLU A 531 27.48 -25.54 16.61
N ALA A 532 26.27 -25.93 16.22
CA ALA A 532 25.40 -26.75 17.04
C ALA A 532 25.77 -28.23 16.83
N GLY A 533 25.88 -29.01 17.91
CA GLY A 533 26.14 -30.45 17.85
C GLY A 533 24.98 -31.21 17.20
N ALA A 534 24.94 -31.24 15.87
CA ALA A 534 23.93 -31.96 15.10
C ALA A 534 24.32 -33.43 14.94
N SER A 535 23.42 -34.36 15.27
CA SER A 535 23.56 -35.76 14.86
C SER A 535 23.33 -35.87 13.35
N LYS A 536 24.39 -36.12 12.59
CA LYS A 536 24.34 -36.32 11.13
C LYS A 536 24.05 -37.80 10.85
N THR A 537 22.88 -38.13 10.33
CA THR A 537 22.59 -39.48 9.84
C THR A 537 22.43 -39.45 8.32
N LEU A 538 23.47 -39.86 7.60
CA LEU A 538 23.38 -40.13 6.17
C LEU A 538 22.55 -41.39 5.96
N ILE A 539 21.39 -41.27 5.30
CA ILE A 539 20.63 -42.42 4.80
C ILE A 539 20.93 -42.51 3.30
N ALA A 540 21.93 -43.32 2.94
CA ALA A 540 22.13 -43.72 1.56
C ALA A 540 21.13 -44.84 1.24
N THR A 541 20.12 -44.54 0.42
CA THR A 541 19.34 -45.57 -0.28
C THR A 541 19.53 -45.40 -1.78
N ASP A 542 20.32 -46.33 -2.30
CA ASP A 542 20.77 -46.55 -3.68
C ASP A 542 21.71 -45.48 -4.28
N GLY A 543 22.80 -45.96 -4.87
CA GLY A 543 23.89 -45.14 -5.41
C GLY A 543 23.55 -44.40 -6.70
N LYS A 544 22.32 -43.89 -6.84
CA LYS A 544 21.92 -43.04 -7.96
C LYS A 544 21.34 -41.69 -7.52
N ASN A 545 20.59 -41.63 -6.42
CA ASN A 545 19.98 -40.39 -5.91
C ASN A 545 20.29 -40.19 -4.41
N PRO A 546 21.40 -39.53 -4.02
CA PRO A 546 21.68 -39.28 -2.62
C PRO A 546 20.62 -38.34 -2.02
N SER A 547 19.96 -38.79 -0.95
CA SER A 547 19.11 -37.94 -0.12
C SER A 547 19.83 -37.65 1.20
N LEU A 548 19.79 -36.39 1.63
CA LEU A 548 20.42 -35.94 2.88
C LEU A 548 19.32 -35.58 3.87
N GLN A 549 19.29 -36.23 5.03
CA GLN A 549 18.46 -35.81 6.14
C GLN A 549 19.34 -35.20 7.24
N VAL A 550 19.07 -33.95 7.59
CA VAL A 550 19.67 -33.27 8.74
C VAL A 550 18.63 -33.19 9.84
N THR A 551 18.98 -33.60 11.05
CA THR A 551 18.10 -33.45 12.23
C THR A 551 18.93 -32.92 13.40
N VAL A 552 18.47 -31.81 13.99
CA VAL A 552 19.00 -31.29 15.25
C VAL A 552 17.99 -31.63 16.33
N SER A 553 18.46 -32.21 17.42
CA SER A 553 17.62 -32.58 18.56
C SER A 553 18.10 -31.90 19.84
N ASP A 554 17.20 -31.72 20.80
CA ASP A 554 17.57 -31.34 22.15
C ASP A 554 18.22 -32.52 22.92
N GLU A 555 18.68 -32.25 24.14
CA GLU A 555 19.27 -33.25 25.05
C GLU A 555 18.36 -34.44 25.39
N ASN A 556 17.05 -34.31 25.14
CA ASN A 556 16.04 -35.35 25.35
C ASN A 556 15.67 -36.09 24.05
N GLY A 557 16.34 -35.80 22.93
CA GLY A 557 16.12 -36.45 21.64
C GLY A 557 14.89 -35.91 20.88
N LYS A 558 14.27 -34.81 21.31
CA LYS A 558 13.19 -34.14 20.57
C LYS A 558 13.79 -33.34 19.42
N ALA A 559 13.30 -33.55 18.20
CA ALA A 559 13.76 -32.80 17.04
C ALA A 559 13.40 -31.30 17.17
N LEU A 560 14.43 -30.45 17.13
CA LEU A 560 14.35 -28.99 17.08
C LEU A 560 14.38 -28.47 15.64
N PHE A 561 15.04 -29.21 14.75
CA PHE A 561 15.13 -28.91 13.33
C PHE A 561 15.17 -30.22 12.53
N LYS A 562 14.46 -30.28 11.41
CA LYS A 562 14.53 -31.39 10.46
C LYS A 562 14.51 -30.84 9.04
N TYR A 563 15.48 -31.24 8.24
CA TYR A 563 15.58 -30.90 6.82
C TYR A 563 15.87 -32.17 6.02
N VAL A 564 15.21 -32.29 4.87
CA VAL A 564 15.41 -33.40 3.93
C VAL A 564 15.71 -32.80 2.56
N HIS A 565 16.93 -32.99 2.08
CA HIS A 565 17.31 -32.70 0.71
C HIS A 565 17.11 -33.97 -0.12
N GLN A 566 16.22 -33.92 -1.11
CA GLN A 566 16.08 -34.95 -2.13
C GLN A 566 16.63 -34.38 -3.44
N ASN A 567 17.67 -35.01 -3.99
CA ASN A 567 18.10 -34.73 -5.35
C ASN A 567 17.11 -35.41 -6.32
N PRO A 568 16.63 -34.77 -7.39
CA PRO A 568 15.71 -35.37 -8.37
C PRO A 568 16.23 -36.69 -8.97
#